data_AF-A0A5A7NEM8-F1
#
_entry.id   AF-A0A5A7NEM8-F1
#
_cell.length_a   1.000
_cell.length_b   1.000
_cell.length_c   1.000
_cell.angle_alpha   90.00
_cell.angle_beta   90.00
_cell.angle_gamma   90.00
#
_symmetry.space_group_name_H-M   'P 1'
#
loop_
_entity.id
_entity.type
_entity.pdbx_description
1 polymer ?
#
loop_
_entity_poly.entity_id
_entity_poly.type
_entity_poly.pdbx_seq_one_letter_code
_entity_poly.pdbx_strand_id
1 'polypeptide(L)'
;MQGSGANPFEHKDAVVSSVLEIAKEQAPKDERDDILRFLEVFYAHASPDDVIAQTPQTLYAIALHLWRMGANRKPGTPKIEVLNPRSMDEGWATPHTAIAIVNDDMPFLVDSITGGLAVTHHYHLHAVHHPILLIDRDEDGTRRHVLGAVDFERGHEHGKGRESYIYVEIDAESDPKVLASVKALIETILADVRISVQDWRAMVAKIDETVASLTVNPPPISIGAQEETIRFLRWLGMDRFTFLGYREYRYEGDAEDGSFKPIDSSGLGILRDPKRYILRGTKGLTAISAEIRHFLTQPDTP
;
A
#
# COMPACT_ATOMS: atom_id res chain seq x y z
N MET A 1 -28.21 7.81 36.68
CA MET A 1 -28.81 8.70 35.67
C MET A 1 -28.26 8.29 34.32
N GLN A 2 -29.13 7.69 33.50
CA GLN A 2 -28.79 7.12 32.20
C GLN A 2 -28.49 8.27 31.23
N GLY A 3 -27.22 8.45 30.88
CA GLY A 3 -26.85 9.25 29.71
C GLY A 3 -27.22 8.44 28.48
N SER A 4 -28.18 8.93 27.71
CA SER A 4 -28.46 8.46 26.36
C SER A 4 -27.16 8.54 25.55
N GLY A 5 -26.47 7.40 25.38
CA GLY A 5 -25.28 7.31 24.54
C GLY A 5 -25.69 7.59 23.11
N ALA A 6 -25.51 8.83 22.65
CA ALA A 6 -25.79 9.22 21.28
C ALA A 6 -25.02 8.29 20.32
N ASN A 7 -25.67 7.87 19.24
CA ASN A 7 -25.07 7.02 18.23
C ASN A 7 -23.83 7.73 17.66
N PRO A 8 -22.61 7.18 17.79
CA PRO A 8 -21.39 7.86 17.34
C PRO A 8 -21.41 8.16 15.84
N PHE A 9 -22.12 7.37 15.04
CA PHE A 9 -22.29 7.64 13.60
C PHE A 9 -23.18 8.86 13.34
N GLU A 10 -24.26 9.06 14.10
CA GLU A 10 -25.10 10.26 13.97
C GLU A 10 -24.32 11.52 14.37
N HIS A 11 -23.48 11.41 15.40
CA HIS A 11 -22.60 12.52 15.80
C HIS A 11 -21.56 12.82 14.72
N LYS A 12 -20.94 11.78 14.15
CA LYS A 12 -20.04 11.93 12.98
C LYS A 12 -20.75 12.66 11.84
N ASP A 13 -21.97 12.25 11.49
CA ASP A 13 -22.73 12.85 10.39
C ASP A 13 -23.06 14.32 10.66
N ALA A 14 -23.33 14.70 11.90
CA ALA A 14 -23.54 16.10 12.29
C ALA A 14 -22.25 16.93 12.17
N VAL A 15 -21.10 16.37 12.56
CA VAL A 15 -19.78 17.01 12.40
C VAL A 15 -19.45 17.17 10.91
N VAL A 16 -19.62 16.13 10.10
CA VAL A 16 -19.40 16.17 8.64
C VAL A 16 -20.34 17.16 7.97
N SER A 17 -21.61 17.24 8.39
CA SER A 17 -22.53 18.27 7.90
C SER A 17 -22.01 19.68 8.17
N SER A 18 -21.42 19.91 9.35
CA SER A 18 -20.79 21.19 9.68
C SER A 18 -19.56 21.48 8.81
N VAL A 19 -18.76 20.45 8.48
CA VAL A 19 -17.63 20.57 7.53
C VAL A 19 -18.13 20.98 6.14
N LEU A 20 -19.23 20.41 5.67
CA LEU A 20 -19.82 20.74 4.37
C LEU A 20 -20.38 22.17 4.34
N GLU A 21 -20.99 22.66 5.42
CA GLU A 21 -21.42 24.06 5.51
C GLU A 21 -20.22 25.03 5.44
N ILE A 22 -19.14 24.74 6.15
CA ILE A 22 -17.89 25.53 6.04
C ILE A 22 -17.39 25.57 4.60
N ALA A 23 -17.41 24.42 3.90
CA ALA A 23 -16.99 24.34 2.52
C ALA A 23 -17.89 25.17 1.57
N LYS A 24 -19.22 25.20 1.80
CA LYS A 24 -20.14 26.03 0.99
C LYS A 24 -19.81 27.52 1.09
N GLU A 25 -19.38 27.97 2.27
CA GLU A 25 -19.01 29.37 2.51
C GLU A 25 -17.62 29.72 1.99
N GLN A 26 -16.63 28.85 2.21
CA GLN A 26 -15.20 29.17 2.02
C GLN A 26 -14.61 28.67 0.69
N ALA A 27 -15.18 27.63 0.08
CA ALA A 27 -14.62 27.06 -1.15
C ALA A 27 -14.75 28.04 -2.33
N PRO A 28 -13.73 28.11 -3.21
CA PRO A 28 -13.81 28.84 -4.49
C PRO A 28 -15.06 28.44 -5.27
N LYS A 29 -15.77 29.41 -5.84
CA LYS A 29 -17.08 29.16 -6.48
C LYS A 29 -17.01 28.18 -7.64
N ASP A 30 -15.89 28.16 -8.34
CA ASP A 30 -15.57 27.31 -9.49
C ASP A 30 -15.23 25.87 -9.12
N GLU A 31 -14.65 25.63 -7.94
CA GLU A 31 -14.30 24.28 -7.44
C GLU A 31 -15.27 23.72 -6.39
N ARG A 32 -16.24 24.53 -5.93
CA ARG A 32 -17.08 24.22 -4.75
C ARG A 32 -17.77 22.86 -4.84
N ASP A 33 -18.40 22.56 -5.96
CA ASP A 33 -19.18 21.32 -6.11
C ASP A 33 -18.26 20.08 -6.05
N ASP A 34 -17.06 20.17 -6.62
CA ASP A 34 -16.07 19.10 -6.58
C ASP A 34 -15.44 18.96 -5.18
N ILE A 35 -15.22 20.07 -4.46
CA ILE A 35 -14.76 20.06 -3.07
C ILE A 35 -15.82 19.43 -2.15
N LEU A 36 -17.10 19.77 -2.30
CA LEU A 36 -18.18 19.17 -1.52
C LEU A 36 -18.24 17.66 -1.75
N ARG A 37 -18.22 17.23 -3.01
CA ARG A 37 -18.17 15.81 -3.36
C ARG A 37 -16.93 15.13 -2.79
N PHE A 38 -15.78 15.77 -2.85
CA PHE A 38 -14.56 15.25 -2.26
C PHE A 38 -14.69 15.06 -0.74
N LEU A 39 -15.23 16.03 0.00
CA LEU A 39 -15.42 15.97 1.44
C LEU A 39 -16.39 14.86 1.87
N GLU A 40 -17.50 14.70 1.13
CA GLU A 40 -18.45 13.62 1.35
C GLU A 40 -17.75 12.26 1.26
N VAL A 41 -16.96 12.05 0.20
CA VAL A 41 -16.19 10.81 0.00
C VAL A 41 -15.09 10.67 1.06
N PHE A 42 -14.44 11.76 1.43
CA PHE A 42 -13.30 11.77 2.36
C PHE A 42 -13.69 11.24 3.74
N TYR A 43 -14.87 11.62 4.23
CA TYR A 43 -15.35 11.26 5.55
C TYR A 43 -16.40 10.13 5.57
N ALA A 44 -16.86 9.64 4.41
CA ALA A 44 -17.86 8.58 4.31
C ALA A 44 -17.54 7.37 5.19
N HIS A 45 -16.32 6.86 5.10
CA HIS A 45 -15.85 5.69 5.84
C HIS A 45 -14.86 6.00 6.97
N ALA A 46 -14.66 7.29 7.29
CA ALA A 46 -13.84 7.68 8.42
C ALA A 46 -14.44 7.16 9.74
N SER A 47 -13.57 6.77 10.66
CA SER A 47 -13.93 6.38 12.03
C SER A 47 -14.69 7.54 12.69
N PRO A 48 -15.83 7.27 13.37
CA PRO A 48 -16.50 8.29 14.16
C PRO A 48 -15.57 8.96 15.18
N ASP A 49 -14.71 8.19 15.85
CA ASP A 49 -13.82 8.70 16.89
C ASP A 49 -12.82 9.73 16.32
N ASP A 50 -12.19 9.42 15.19
CA ASP A 50 -11.23 10.31 14.52
C ASP A 50 -11.90 11.63 14.09
N VAL A 51 -13.14 11.56 13.59
CA VAL A 51 -13.89 12.74 13.14
C VAL A 51 -14.36 13.57 14.33
N ILE A 52 -14.91 12.94 15.37
CA ILE A 52 -15.46 13.62 16.55
C ILE A 52 -14.35 14.24 17.41
N ALA A 53 -13.14 13.69 17.38
CA ALA A 53 -11.98 14.22 18.10
C ALA A 53 -11.51 15.59 17.59
N GLN A 54 -11.97 16.02 16.40
CA GLN A 54 -11.52 17.25 15.74
C GLN A 54 -12.65 18.26 15.55
N THR A 55 -12.28 19.53 15.41
CA THR A 55 -13.25 20.57 15.05
C THR A 55 -13.61 20.49 13.56
N PRO A 56 -14.84 20.87 13.16
CA PRO A 56 -15.21 20.95 11.74
C PRO A 56 -14.24 21.80 10.89
N GLN A 57 -13.70 22.89 11.46
CA GLN A 57 -12.71 23.73 10.78
C GLN A 57 -11.39 22.99 10.53
N THR A 58 -10.89 22.26 11.52
CA THR A 58 -9.69 21.43 11.39
C THR A 58 -9.88 20.35 10.33
N LEU A 59 -11.01 19.64 10.36
CA LEU A 59 -11.34 18.60 9.38
C LEU A 59 -11.40 19.18 7.97
N TYR A 60 -12.13 20.28 7.77
CA TYR A 60 -12.19 20.96 6.49
C TYR A 60 -10.78 21.30 5.95
N ALA A 61 -9.92 21.83 6.81
CA ALA A 61 -8.58 22.23 6.45
C ALA A 61 -7.66 21.04 6.11
N ILE A 62 -7.70 19.94 6.88
CA ILE A 62 -6.99 18.69 6.57
C ILE A 62 -7.38 18.17 5.19
N ALA A 63 -8.69 18.04 4.95
CA ALA A 63 -9.18 17.52 3.68
C ALA A 63 -8.83 18.48 2.53
N LEU A 64 -8.96 19.80 2.73
CA LEU A 64 -8.60 20.81 1.73
C LEU A 64 -7.10 20.81 1.39
N HIS A 65 -6.25 20.43 2.33
CA HIS A 65 -4.83 20.23 2.03
C HIS A 65 -4.59 19.08 1.08
N LEU A 66 -5.17 17.91 1.37
CA LEU A 66 -5.09 16.76 0.48
C LEU A 66 -5.70 17.08 -0.89
N TRP A 67 -6.81 17.83 -0.92
CA TRP A 67 -7.40 18.38 -2.14
C TRP A 67 -6.38 19.18 -2.97
N ARG A 68 -5.72 20.16 -2.36
CA ARG A 68 -4.74 21.03 -3.04
C ARG A 68 -3.49 20.25 -3.45
N MET A 69 -2.97 19.42 -2.56
CA MET A 69 -1.83 18.55 -2.81
C MET A 69 -2.08 17.66 -4.03
N GLY A 70 -3.27 17.08 -4.16
CA GLY A 70 -3.67 16.24 -5.29
C GLY A 70 -4.03 16.99 -6.58
N ALA A 71 -3.97 18.31 -6.63
CA ALA A 71 -4.41 19.10 -7.79
C ALA A 71 -3.63 18.76 -9.07
N ASN A 72 -2.31 18.64 -9.00
CA ASN A 72 -1.47 18.25 -10.14
C ASN A 72 -0.63 17.02 -9.80
N ARG A 73 -0.91 15.86 -10.40
CA ARG A 73 -0.18 14.61 -10.16
C ARG A 73 -0.26 13.74 -11.41
N LYS A 74 0.90 13.22 -11.86
CA LYS A 74 0.93 12.24 -12.95
C LYS A 74 0.59 10.85 -12.43
N PRO A 75 -0.22 10.05 -13.15
CA PRO A 75 -0.43 8.64 -12.83
C PRO A 75 0.90 7.90 -12.66
N GLY A 76 0.97 6.96 -11.72
CA GLY A 76 2.19 6.23 -11.38
C GLY A 76 3.11 6.94 -10.39
N THR A 77 2.92 8.24 -10.14
CA THR A 77 3.75 9.01 -9.20
C THR A 77 2.97 9.37 -7.93
N PRO A 78 3.44 8.98 -6.74
CA PRO A 78 2.82 9.42 -5.49
C PRO A 78 3.20 10.86 -5.17
N LYS A 79 2.32 11.57 -4.48
CA LYS A 79 2.68 12.75 -3.69
C LYS A 79 2.64 12.38 -2.22
N ILE A 80 3.68 12.76 -1.48
CA ILE A 80 3.81 12.48 -0.05
C ILE A 80 4.34 13.72 0.65
N GLU A 81 3.65 14.13 1.71
CA GLU A 81 4.06 15.17 2.63
C GLU A 81 4.02 14.64 4.05
N VAL A 82 5.06 14.96 4.82
CA VAL A 82 5.15 14.70 6.26
C VAL A 82 5.28 16.06 6.93
N LEU A 83 4.26 16.44 7.69
CA LEU A 83 4.07 17.81 8.16
C LEU A 83 3.73 17.86 9.64
N ASN A 84 4.08 18.99 10.24
CA ASN A 84 3.79 19.33 11.62
C ASN A 84 3.02 20.64 11.62
N PRO A 85 1.72 20.62 11.30
CA PRO A 85 0.92 21.84 11.25
C PRO A 85 0.77 22.36 12.68
N ARG A 86 1.44 23.49 12.99
CA ARG A 86 1.55 24.01 14.38
C ARG A 86 0.73 25.27 14.63
N SER A 87 0.17 25.91 13.60
CA SER A 87 -0.70 27.06 13.78
C SER A 87 -1.82 27.12 12.74
N MET A 88 -2.91 27.81 13.11
CA MET A 88 -4.03 28.09 12.21
C MET A 88 -3.62 28.93 10.99
N ASP A 89 -2.48 29.62 11.03
CA ASP A 89 -1.93 30.36 9.88
C ASP A 89 -1.46 29.39 8.77
N GLU A 90 -1.09 28.16 9.12
CA GLU A 90 -0.76 27.06 8.20
C GLU A 90 -2.02 26.29 7.73
N GLY A 91 -3.21 26.72 8.17
CA GLY A 91 -4.51 26.18 7.79
C GLY A 91 -5.16 25.29 8.86
N TRP A 92 -4.38 24.60 9.70
CA TRP A 92 -4.86 23.87 10.88
C TRP A 92 -3.73 23.54 11.86
N ALA A 93 -4.05 22.91 12.99
CA ALA A 93 -3.06 22.42 13.94
C ALA A 93 -3.41 21.01 14.47
N THR A 94 -2.39 20.17 14.66
CA THR A 94 -2.48 18.90 15.39
C THR A 94 -1.29 18.76 16.35
N PRO A 95 -1.45 18.16 17.54
CA PRO A 95 -0.30 17.81 18.39
C PRO A 95 0.58 16.74 17.73
N HIS A 96 0.06 15.98 16.78
CA HIS A 96 0.72 14.86 16.09
C HIS A 96 1.60 15.31 14.91
N THR A 97 2.31 14.36 14.32
CA THR A 97 2.88 14.52 12.97
C THR A 97 1.91 13.93 11.96
N ALA A 98 1.52 14.75 10.99
CA ALA A 98 0.57 14.38 9.95
C ALA A 98 1.30 13.93 8.68
N ILE A 99 0.78 12.88 8.05
CA ILE A 99 1.27 12.33 6.81
C ILE A 99 0.12 12.40 5.81
N ALA A 100 0.33 13.13 4.72
CA ALA A 100 -0.62 13.22 3.61
C ALA A 100 -0.03 12.50 2.40
N ILE A 101 -0.83 11.65 1.76
CA ILE A 101 -0.43 10.84 0.61
C ILE A 101 -1.54 10.91 -0.44
N VAL A 102 -1.15 11.15 -1.70
CA VAL A 102 -2.03 10.99 -2.87
C VAL A 102 -1.35 10.05 -3.85
N ASN A 103 -1.97 8.92 -4.12
CA ASN A 103 -1.39 7.86 -4.96
C ASN A 103 -2.46 7.20 -5.83
N ASP A 104 -2.07 6.49 -6.89
CA ASP A 104 -3.02 5.64 -7.61
C ASP A 104 -3.55 4.56 -6.68
N ASP A 105 -4.83 4.23 -6.80
CA ASP A 105 -5.42 3.19 -5.98
C ASP A 105 -4.90 1.80 -6.37
N MET A 106 -4.46 1.04 -5.37
CA MET A 106 -4.00 -0.34 -5.51
C MET A 106 -4.17 -1.12 -4.20
N PRO A 107 -4.26 -2.46 -4.25
CA PRO A 107 -4.37 -3.28 -3.03
C PRO A 107 -3.22 -3.08 -2.05
N PHE A 108 -3.47 -3.35 -0.76
CA PHE A 108 -2.49 -3.37 0.34
C PHE A 108 -1.87 -2.03 0.77
N LEU A 109 -2.32 -0.89 0.21
CA LEU A 109 -1.76 0.42 0.53
C LEU A 109 -1.77 0.76 2.02
N VAL A 110 -2.96 0.75 2.63
CA VAL A 110 -3.15 1.16 4.02
C VAL A 110 -2.37 0.26 4.96
N ASP A 111 -2.55 -1.07 4.85
CA ASP A 111 -1.89 -2.04 5.73
C ASP A 111 -0.36 -2.00 5.61
N SER A 112 0.17 -1.79 4.39
CA SER A 112 1.62 -1.70 4.19
C SER A 112 2.20 -0.42 4.79
N ILE A 113 1.51 0.72 4.64
CA ILE A 113 1.94 2.00 5.19
C ILE A 113 1.89 1.97 6.71
N THR A 114 0.75 1.59 7.30
CA THR A 114 0.58 1.54 8.76
C THR A 114 1.52 0.52 9.40
N GLY A 115 1.63 -0.67 8.83
CA GLY A 115 2.57 -1.70 9.27
C GLY A 115 4.03 -1.27 9.14
N GLY A 116 4.39 -0.61 8.04
CA GLY A 116 5.74 -0.09 7.83
C GLY A 116 6.15 0.96 8.86
N LEU A 117 5.25 1.93 9.14
CA LEU A 117 5.46 2.95 10.16
C LEU A 117 5.61 2.34 11.56
N ALA A 118 4.72 1.42 11.93
CA ALA A 118 4.73 0.77 13.23
C ALA A 118 5.97 -0.13 13.43
N VAL A 119 6.38 -0.91 12.43
CA VAL A 119 7.51 -1.85 12.57
C VAL A 119 8.86 -1.14 12.48
N THR A 120 9.00 -0.14 11.60
CA THR A 120 10.30 0.50 11.32
C THR A 120 10.63 1.61 12.31
N HIS A 121 9.62 2.40 12.69
CA HIS A 121 9.81 3.57 13.56
C HIS A 121 9.11 3.45 14.91
N HIS A 122 8.37 2.37 15.17
CA HIS A 122 7.63 2.16 16.43
C HIS A 122 6.57 3.23 16.72
N TYR A 123 6.04 3.87 15.68
CA TYR A 123 4.99 4.86 15.82
C TYR A 123 3.64 4.22 16.08
N HIS A 124 2.89 4.83 17.00
CA HIS A 124 1.45 4.62 17.14
C HIS A 124 0.71 5.50 16.13
N LEU A 125 -0.41 4.98 15.64
CA LEU A 125 -1.30 5.67 14.73
C LEU A 125 -2.44 6.28 15.56
N HIS A 126 -2.65 7.58 15.41
CA HIS A 126 -3.67 8.34 16.14
C HIS A 126 -4.92 8.60 15.31
N ALA A 127 -4.79 8.65 13.98
CA ALA A 127 -5.91 8.76 13.04
C ALA A 127 -5.52 8.19 11.68
N VAL A 128 -6.48 7.61 10.96
CA VAL A 128 -6.29 7.17 9.56
C VAL A 128 -7.55 7.47 8.75
N HIS A 129 -7.41 8.27 7.69
CA HIS A 129 -8.44 8.47 6.68
C HIS A 129 -7.89 8.02 5.33
N HIS A 130 -8.61 7.17 4.60
CA HIS A 130 -8.11 6.62 3.33
C HIS A 130 -9.17 6.49 2.23
N PRO A 131 -9.94 7.56 1.94
CA PRO A 131 -10.89 7.53 0.83
C PRO A 131 -10.25 7.17 -0.51
N ILE A 132 -11.04 6.48 -1.33
CA ILE A 132 -10.70 6.17 -2.71
C ILE A 132 -11.63 6.96 -3.61
N LEU A 133 -11.04 7.86 -4.39
CA LEU A 133 -11.74 8.81 -5.24
C LEU A 133 -11.60 8.41 -6.71
N LEU A 134 -12.63 8.69 -7.48
CA LEU A 134 -12.57 8.67 -8.93
C LEU A 134 -12.31 10.10 -9.44
N ILE A 135 -11.11 10.32 -9.97
CA ILE A 135 -10.60 11.62 -10.40
C ILE A 135 -10.46 11.63 -11.92
N ASP A 136 -11.02 12.66 -12.56
CA ASP A 136 -10.73 12.99 -13.95
C ASP A 136 -9.54 13.95 -14.01
N ARG A 137 -8.53 13.61 -14.82
CA ARG A 137 -7.32 14.41 -15.03
C ARG A 137 -7.12 14.70 -16.50
N ASP A 138 -6.48 15.83 -16.80
CA ASP A 138 -5.93 16.10 -18.12
C ASP A 138 -4.61 15.32 -18.37
N GLU A 139 -4.05 15.49 -19.57
CA GLU A 139 -2.82 14.82 -20.01
C GLU A 139 -1.58 15.26 -19.21
N ASP A 140 -1.60 16.46 -18.63
CA ASP A 140 -0.52 17.00 -17.81
C ASP A 140 -0.58 16.49 -16.35
N GLY A 141 -1.69 15.86 -15.97
CA GLY A 141 -1.95 15.34 -14.62
C GLY A 141 -2.71 16.32 -13.73
N THR A 142 -3.23 17.42 -14.27
CA THR A 142 -4.08 18.36 -13.54
C THR A 142 -5.47 17.77 -13.36
N ARG A 143 -5.98 17.77 -12.14
CA ARG A 143 -7.36 17.38 -11.84
C ARG A 143 -8.32 18.34 -12.52
N ARG A 144 -9.25 17.80 -13.28
CA ARG A 144 -10.40 18.54 -13.82
C ARG A 144 -11.61 18.42 -12.90
N HIS A 145 -11.98 17.19 -12.53
CA HIS A 145 -13.18 16.93 -11.74
C HIS A 145 -13.01 15.77 -10.77
N VAL A 146 -13.83 15.79 -9.71
CA VAL A 146 -14.10 14.61 -8.87
C VAL A 146 -15.37 13.97 -9.39
N LEU A 147 -15.27 12.76 -9.88
CA LEU A 147 -16.42 12.02 -10.37
C LEU A 147 -17.21 11.39 -9.22
N GLY A 148 -16.58 11.18 -8.06
CA GLY A 148 -17.23 10.71 -6.82
C GLY A 148 -16.40 9.66 -6.08
N ALA A 149 -17.08 8.87 -5.26
CA ALA A 149 -16.50 7.66 -4.66
C ALA A 149 -16.32 6.58 -5.73
N VAL A 150 -15.34 5.71 -5.52
CA VAL A 150 -15.32 4.43 -6.25
C VAL A 150 -16.48 3.57 -5.76
N ASP A 151 -17.37 3.23 -6.70
CA ASP A 151 -18.41 2.23 -6.45
C ASP A 151 -17.78 0.83 -6.56
N PHE A 152 -17.57 0.18 -5.41
CA PHE A 152 -17.04 -1.17 -5.33
C PHE A 152 -18.02 -2.23 -5.85
N GLU A 153 -19.34 -1.96 -5.87
CA GLU A 153 -20.35 -2.89 -6.36
C GLU A 153 -20.41 -2.92 -7.89
N ARG A 154 -20.04 -1.81 -8.57
CA ARG A 154 -20.03 -1.72 -10.03
C ARG A 154 -18.81 -2.33 -10.71
N GLY A 155 -17.87 -2.91 -9.95
CA GLY A 155 -16.76 -3.66 -10.52
C GLY A 155 -15.88 -2.85 -11.49
N HIS A 156 -15.75 -1.53 -11.25
CA HIS A 156 -14.91 -0.67 -12.08
C HIS A 156 -13.48 -1.22 -12.14
N GLU A 157 -13.00 -1.48 -13.37
CA GLU A 157 -11.63 -1.95 -13.63
C GLU A 157 -10.62 -1.12 -12.82
N HIS A 158 -9.72 -1.80 -12.10
CA HIS A 158 -8.62 -1.14 -11.42
C HIS A 158 -7.82 -0.29 -12.41
N GLY A 159 -7.51 0.95 -12.04
CA GLY A 159 -6.39 1.70 -12.64
C GLY A 159 -6.71 2.85 -13.59
N LYS A 160 -7.97 3.22 -13.85
CA LYS A 160 -8.26 4.49 -14.55
C LYS A 160 -8.97 5.49 -13.65
N GLY A 161 -8.24 6.53 -13.26
CA GLY A 161 -8.75 7.65 -12.45
C GLY A 161 -8.96 7.33 -10.97
N ARG A 162 -8.74 6.09 -10.52
CA ARG A 162 -8.87 5.72 -9.09
C ARG A 162 -7.65 6.16 -8.32
N GLU A 163 -7.85 6.94 -7.26
CA GLU A 163 -6.78 7.47 -6.43
C GLU A 163 -7.08 7.27 -4.94
N SER A 164 -6.10 6.81 -4.19
CA SER A 164 -6.16 6.75 -2.73
C SER A 164 -5.60 8.05 -2.17
N TYR A 165 -6.43 8.76 -1.41
CA TYR A 165 -6.04 9.93 -0.65
C TYR A 165 -5.94 9.49 0.80
N ILE A 166 -4.72 9.39 1.33
CA ILE A 166 -4.46 8.80 2.65
C ILE A 166 -3.91 9.87 3.56
N TYR A 167 -4.57 10.07 4.69
CA TYR A 167 -4.14 10.90 5.81
C TYR A 167 -3.88 10.01 7.01
N VAL A 168 -2.73 10.20 7.65
CA VAL A 168 -2.33 9.46 8.85
C VAL A 168 -1.76 10.44 9.88
N GLU A 169 -2.17 10.32 11.13
CA GLU A 169 -1.49 10.97 12.25
C GLU A 169 -0.67 9.95 13.04
N ILE A 170 0.60 10.25 13.26
CA ILE A 170 1.54 9.43 14.05
C ILE A 170 1.99 10.21 15.30
N ASP A 171 2.74 9.54 16.18
CA ASP A 171 3.40 10.23 17.30
C ASP A 171 4.16 11.47 16.82
N ALA A 172 4.18 12.52 17.65
CA ALA A 172 4.80 13.78 17.29
C ALA A 172 6.32 13.61 17.11
N GLU A 173 6.81 13.95 15.93
CA GLU A 173 8.21 13.94 15.57
C GLU A 173 8.64 15.33 15.10
N SER A 174 9.83 15.77 15.50
CA SER A 174 10.36 17.10 15.16
C SER A 174 11.74 17.07 14.50
N ASP A 175 12.47 15.94 14.56
CA ASP A 175 13.75 15.80 13.88
C ASP A 175 13.55 15.72 12.36
N PRO A 176 14.05 16.71 11.59
CA PRO A 176 13.88 16.71 10.14
C PRO A 176 14.48 15.48 9.44
N LYS A 177 15.52 14.87 10.02
CA LYS A 177 16.11 13.65 9.46
C LYS A 177 15.17 12.46 9.63
N VAL A 178 14.51 12.35 10.78
CA VAL A 178 13.54 11.28 11.02
C VAL A 178 12.32 11.47 10.12
N LEU A 179 11.78 12.69 10.03
CA LEU A 179 10.67 13.01 9.10
C LEU A 179 11.02 12.68 7.63
N ALA A 180 12.25 12.97 7.20
CA ALA A 180 12.72 12.61 5.87
C ALA A 180 12.80 11.09 5.67
N SER A 181 13.23 10.34 6.69
CA SER A 181 13.27 8.87 6.64
C SER A 181 11.87 8.24 6.61
N VAL A 182 10.90 8.80 7.31
CA VAL A 182 9.49 8.40 7.25
C VAL A 182 8.96 8.56 5.82
N LYS A 183 9.24 9.71 5.19
CA LYS A 183 8.86 9.94 3.79
C LYS A 183 9.50 8.91 2.85
N ALA A 184 10.81 8.67 2.98
CA ALA A 184 11.54 7.71 2.14
C ALA A 184 11.04 6.26 2.33
N LEU A 185 10.66 5.90 3.56
CA LEU A 185 10.03 4.62 3.86
C LEU A 185 8.71 4.47 3.11
N ILE A 186 7.83 5.47 3.17
CA ILE A 186 6.54 5.45 2.46
C ILE A 186 6.76 5.37 0.95
N GLU A 187 7.71 6.14 0.38
CA GLU A 187 8.07 6.05 -1.04
C GLU A 187 8.48 4.62 -1.43
N THR A 188 9.29 3.97 -0.60
CA THR A 188 9.73 2.58 -0.81
C THR A 188 8.55 1.61 -0.74
N ILE A 189 7.67 1.75 0.26
CA ILE A 189 6.49 0.90 0.43
C ILE A 189 5.57 1.03 -0.79
N LEU A 190 5.27 2.25 -1.24
CA LEU A 190 4.41 2.47 -2.40
C LEU A 190 5.04 1.89 -3.68
N ALA A 191 6.35 2.00 -3.85
CA ALA A 191 7.04 1.39 -4.98
C ALA A 191 6.98 -0.15 -4.94
N ASP A 192 7.25 -0.76 -3.77
CA ASP A 192 7.21 -2.22 -3.55
C ASP A 192 5.80 -2.79 -3.78
N VAL A 193 4.76 -2.14 -3.26
CA VAL A 193 3.36 -2.54 -3.48
C VAL A 193 3.03 -2.47 -4.97
N ARG A 194 3.42 -1.38 -5.66
CA ARG A 194 3.13 -1.19 -7.08
C ARG A 194 3.70 -2.29 -7.96
N ILE A 195 4.99 -2.61 -7.80
CA ILE A 195 5.62 -3.66 -8.60
C ILE A 195 5.06 -5.04 -8.27
N SER A 196 4.68 -5.30 -7.02
CA SER A 196 4.03 -6.56 -6.60
C SER A 196 2.66 -6.73 -7.26
N VAL A 197 1.84 -5.68 -7.25
CA VAL A 197 0.49 -5.68 -7.86
C VAL A 197 0.58 -5.80 -9.39
N GLN A 198 1.52 -5.09 -10.02
CA GLN A 198 1.74 -5.17 -11.47
C GLN A 198 2.18 -6.56 -11.93
N ASP A 199 3.06 -7.21 -11.17
CA ASP A 199 3.62 -8.52 -11.53
C ASP A 199 2.83 -9.71 -10.99
N TRP A 200 1.76 -9.50 -10.24
CA TRP A 200 1.06 -10.58 -9.54
C TRP A 200 0.67 -11.72 -10.49
N ARG A 201 0.10 -11.39 -11.66
CA ARG A 201 -0.29 -12.38 -12.67
C ARG A 201 0.92 -13.12 -13.26
N ALA A 202 2.03 -12.41 -13.46
CA ALA A 202 3.26 -13.02 -13.95
C ALA A 202 3.86 -13.97 -12.90
N MET A 203 3.80 -13.62 -11.62
CA MET A 203 4.23 -14.50 -10.52
C MET A 203 3.37 -15.75 -10.41
N VAL A 204 2.04 -15.64 -10.58
CA VAL A 204 1.15 -16.81 -10.65
C VAL A 204 1.46 -17.66 -11.89
N ALA A 205 1.69 -17.05 -13.05
CA ALA A 205 2.05 -17.78 -14.27
C ALA A 205 3.32 -18.61 -14.10
N LYS A 206 4.28 -18.17 -13.28
CA LYS A 206 5.48 -18.95 -12.96
C LYS A 206 5.20 -20.25 -12.20
N ILE A 207 4.12 -20.30 -11.43
CA ILE A 207 3.66 -21.55 -10.82
C ILE A 207 3.17 -22.51 -11.90
N ASP A 208 2.33 -22.01 -12.83
CA ASP A 208 1.79 -22.82 -13.92
C ASP A 208 2.88 -23.32 -14.87
N GLU A 209 3.86 -22.46 -15.21
CA GLU A 209 5.06 -22.84 -15.98
C GLU A 209 5.84 -23.96 -15.28
N THR A 210 6.04 -23.84 -13.96
CA THR A 210 6.76 -24.86 -13.17
C THR A 210 5.99 -26.18 -13.14
N VAL A 211 4.67 -26.15 -12.94
CA VAL A 211 3.81 -27.33 -12.97
C VAL A 211 3.84 -28.01 -14.34
N ALA A 212 3.77 -27.24 -15.43
CA ALA A 212 3.87 -27.77 -16.79
C ALA A 212 5.23 -28.43 -17.03
N SER A 213 6.32 -27.79 -16.62
CA SER A 213 7.67 -28.34 -16.73
C SER A 213 7.82 -29.67 -15.99
N LEU A 214 7.33 -29.75 -14.74
CA LEU A 214 7.39 -30.99 -13.93
C LEU A 214 6.52 -32.11 -14.52
N THR A 215 5.44 -31.77 -15.22
CA THR A 215 4.55 -32.75 -15.85
C THR A 215 5.14 -33.32 -17.15
N VAL A 216 5.78 -32.46 -17.96
CA VAL A 216 6.32 -32.84 -19.27
C VAL A 216 7.70 -33.50 -19.15
N ASN A 217 8.53 -33.03 -18.22
CA ASN A 217 9.88 -33.54 -17.99
C ASN A 217 10.12 -33.76 -16.49
N PRO A 218 9.52 -34.82 -15.91
CA PRO A 218 9.62 -35.07 -14.48
C PRO A 218 11.06 -35.45 -14.08
N PRO A 219 11.55 -34.97 -12.92
CA PRO A 219 12.82 -35.42 -12.37
C PRO A 219 12.75 -36.91 -11.96
N PRO A 220 13.90 -37.60 -11.79
CA PRO A 220 13.95 -39.03 -11.46
C PRO A 220 13.63 -39.32 -9.98
N ILE A 221 12.47 -38.86 -9.52
CA ILE A 221 11.92 -39.08 -8.17
C ILE A 221 10.65 -39.95 -8.25
N SER A 222 10.14 -40.43 -7.12
CA SER A 222 8.94 -41.28 -7.09
C SER A 222 7.69 -40.55 -7.63
N ILE A 223 6.78 -41.29 -8.27
CA ILE A 223 5.53 -40.72 -8.82
C ILE A 223 4.71 -40.03 -7.72
N GLY A 224 4.65 -40.61 -6.52
CA GLY A 224 3.94 -40.02 -5.38
C GLY A 224 4.49 -38.64 -5.00
N ALA A 225 5.82 -38.48 -4.96
CA ALA A 225 6.46 -37.21 -4.68
C ALA A 225 6.22 -36.17 -5.79
N GLN A 226 6.21 -36.60 -7.07
CA GLN A 226 5.87 -35.72 -8.19
C GLN A 226 4.43 -35.21 -8.09
N GLU A 227 3.47 -36.11 -7.85
CA GLU A 227 2.06 -35.76 -7.72
C GLU A 227 1.82 -34.81 -6.54
N GLU A 228 2.46 -35.08 -5.39
CA GLU A 228 2.37 -34.21 -4.23
C GLU A 228 2.93 -32.82 -4.51
N THR A 229 4.11 -32.73 -5.14
CA THR A 229 4.74 -31.45 -5.51
C THR A 229 3.84 -30.64 -6.45
N ILE A 230 3.28 -31.29 -7.48
CA ILE A 230 2.36 -30.64 -8.42
C ILE A 230 1.09 -30.17 -7.70
N ARG A 231 0.50 -30.99 -6.82
CA ARG A 231 -0.67 -30.59 -6.02
C ARG A 231 -0.35 -29.40 -5.14
N PHE A 232 0.82 -29.39 -4.50
CA PHE A 232 1.25 -28.30 -3.63
C PHE A 232 1.42 -26.99 -4.42
N LEU A 233 2.13 -27.02 -5.56
CA LEU A 233 2.30 -25.84 -6.41
C LEU A 233 0.96 -25.28 -6.90
N ARG A 234 0.04 -26.15 -7.37
CA ARG A 234 -1.31 -25.71 -7.74
C ARG A 234 -2.05 -25.08 -6.56
N TRP A 235 -1.94 -25.70 -5.38
CA TRP A 235 -2.56 -25.16 -4.18
C TRP A 235 -2.00 -23.77 -3.81
N LEU A 236 -0.69 -23.53 -3.96
CA LEU A 236 -0.09 -22.20 -3.76
C LEU A 236 -0.71 -21.13 -4.68
N GLY A 237 -0.98 -21.49 -5.94
CA GLY A 237 -1.56 -20.60 -6.94
C GLY A 237 -3.06 -20.31 -6.79
N MET A 238 -3.78 -21.03 -5.91
CA MET A 238 -5.23 -20.88 -5.73
C MET A 238 -5.59 -19.83 -4.66
N ASP A 239 -5.08 -18.61 -4.81
CA ASP A 239 -5.33 -17.47 -3.91
C ASP A 239 -5.04 -17.78 -2.42
N ARG A 240 -4.10 -18.69 -2.15
CA ARG A 240 -3.70 -19.07 -0.79
C ARG A 240 -2.58 -18.21 -0.22
N PHE A 241 -1.86 -17.50 -1.10
CA PHE A 241 -0.74 -16.64 -0.75
C PHE A 241 -0.80 -15.33 -1.52
N THR A 242 -0.33 -14.26 -0.88
CA THR A 242 0.00 -13.02 -1.57
C THR A 242 1.45 -13.09 -2.03
N PHE A 243 1.66 -13.21 -3.33
CA PHE A 243 3.00 -13.18 -3.92
C PHE A 243 3.52 -11.75 -3.98
N LEU A 244 4.62 -11.49 -3.29
CA LEU A 244 5.27 -10.16 -3.29
C LEU A 244 6.47 -10.11 -4.24
N GLY A 245 7.09 -11.24 -4.52
CA GLY A 245 8.21 -11.31 -5.44
C GLY A 245 8.56 -12.73 -5.84
N TYR A 246 9.21 -12.85 -6.99
CA TYR A 246 9.69 -14.10 -7.55
C TYR A 246 11.09 -13.90 -8.13
N ARG A 247 11.95 -14.92 -8.04
CA ARG A 247 13.25 -14.95 -8.71
C ARG A 247 13.66 -16.39 -8.96
N GLU A 248 14.19 -16.66 -10.16
CA GLU A 248 14.75 -17.96 -10.50
C GLU A 248 16.23 -18.02 -10.15
N TYR A 249 16.67 -19.20 -9.71
CA TYR A 249 18.07 -19.48 -9.44
C TYR A 249 18.47 -20.77 -10.13
N ARG A 250 19.66 -20.77 -10.73
CA ARG A 250 20.31 -21.96 -11.26
C ARG A 250 21.30 -22.48 -10.23
N TYR A 251 21.22 -23.77 -9.95
CA TYR A 251 22.27 -24.47 -9.21
C TYR A 251 23.44 -24.78 -10.13
N GLU A 252 24.65 -24.42 -9.71
CA GLU A 252 25.89 -24.69 -10.42
C GLU A 252 26.94 -25.26 -9.45
N GLY A 253 27.53 -26.41 -9.78
CA GLY A 253 28.60 -27.07 -9.02
C GLY A 253 28.21 -28.45 -8.50
N ASP A 254 29.12 -29.09 -7.77
CA ASP A 254 28.93 -30.39 -7.11
C ASP A 254 28.41 -30.22 -5.67
N ALA A 255 27.99 -31.31 -5.02
CA ALA A 255 27.37 -31.28 -3.68
C ALA A 255 28.21 -30.54 -2.60
N GLU A 256 29.53 -30.51 -2.74
CA GLU A 256 30.44 -29.84 -1.78
C GLU A 256 30.63 -28.33 -2.08
N ASP A 257 30.63 -27.90 -3.35
CA ASP A 257 30.97 -26.53 -3.80
C ASP A 257 29.82 -25.80 -4.53
N GLY A 258 28.64 -26.40 -4.57
CA GLY A 258 27.47 -25.89 -5.28
C GLY A 258 27.04 -24.49 -4.85
N SER A 259 26.67 -23.67 -5.83
CA SER A 259 26.17 -22.31 -5.64
C SER A 259 24.89 -22.06 -6.42
N PHE A 260 24.03 -21.20 -5.89
CA PHE A 260 22.83 -20.76 -6.57
C PHE A 260 23.09 -19.38 -7.18
N LYS A 261 23.08 -19.32 -8.51
CA LYS A 261 23.20 -18.07 -9.25
C LYS A 261 21.82 -17.62 -9.71
N PRO A 262 21.41 -16.37 -9.42
CA PRO A 262 20.15 -15.87 -9.93
C PRO A 262 20.18 -15.89 -11.47
N ILE A 263 19.08 -16.28 -12.09
CA ILE A 263 18.92 -16.16 -13.54
C ILE A 263 18.64 -14.69 -13.84
N ASP A 264 19.46 -14.10 -14.71
CA ASP A 264 19.33 -12.70 -15.11
C ASP A 264 17.91 -12.42 -15.63
N SER A 265 17.36 -11.28 -15.19
CA SER A 265 16.01 -10.81 -15.58
C SER A 265 14.84 -11.73 -15.22
N SER A 266 15.03 -12.73 -14.37
CA SER A 266 13.94 -13.58 -13.86
C SER A 266 13.12 -12.92 -12.73
N GLY A 267 13.64 -11.82 -12.16
CA GLY A 267 13.04 -11.16 -11.00
C GLY A 267 11.70 -10.48 -11.30
N LEU A 268 10.69 -10.76 -10.46
CA LEU A 268 9.37 -10.13 -10.48
C LEU A 268 9.02 -9.56 -9.10
N GLY A 269 8.09 -8.60 -9.05
CA GLY A 269 7.66 -7.93 -7.82
C GLY A 269 8.83 -7.28 -7.09
N ILE A 270 8.87 -7.37 -5.76
CA ILE A 270 9.96 -6.83 -4.93
C ILE A 270 11.33 -7.47 -5.24
N LEU A 271 11.36 -8.59 -5.95
CA LEU A 271 12.58 -9.27 -6.35
C LEU A 271 13.04 -8.90 -7.78
N ARG A 272 12.46 -7.88 -8.41
CA ARG A 272 13.02 -7.26 -9.62
C ARG A 272 14.45 -6.71 -9.41
N ASP A 273 14.71 -6.09 -8.26
CA ASP A 273 16.05 -5.58 -7.93
C ASP A 273 16.96 -6.76 -7.53
N PRO A 274 17.98 -7.10 -8.33
CA PRO A 274 18.88 -8.23 -8.02
C PRO A 274 19.63 -8.06 -6.71
N LYS A 275 19.74 -6.84 -6.18
CA LYS A 275 20.39 -6.55 -4.88
C LYS A 275 19.46 -6.74 -3.69
N ARG A 276 18.16 -6.92 -3.92
CA ARG A 276 17.20 -7.23 -2.86
C ARG A 276 17.31 -8.69 -2.46
N TYR A 277 17.62 -8.90 -1.19
CA TYR A 277 17.69 -10.20 -0.52
C TYR A 277 16.68 -10.22 0.64
N ILE A 278 15.91 -11.30 0.76
CA ILE A 278 14.87 -11.46 1.78
C ILE A 278 15.21 -12.50 2.85
N LEU A 279 16.16 -13.38 2.55
CA LEU A 279 16.61 -14.40 3.50
C LEU A 279 17.73 -13.83 4.38
N ARG A 280 17.76 -14.25 5.64
CA ARG A 280 18.83 -13.89 6.59
C ARG A 280 19.75 -15.08 6.80
N GLY A 281 21.06 -14.81 6.78
CA GLY A 281 22.10 -15.70 7.26
C GLY A 281 22.88 -15.04 8.40
N THR A 282 23.89 -15.74 8.91
CA THR A 282 24.70 -15.29 10.06
C THR A 282 25.50 -14.00 9.80
N LYS A 283 25.78 -13.67 8.53
CA LYS A 283 26.53 -12.47 8.10
C LYS A 283 25.63 -11.36 7.54
N GLY A 284 24.31 -11.51 7.61
CA GLY A 284 23.33 -10.57 7.05
C GLY A 284 22.43 -11.20 5.99
N LEU A 285 21.84 -10.38 5.12
CA LEU A 285 20.94 -10.85 4.08
C LEU A 285 21.69 -11.67 3.03
N THR A 286 21.07 -12.76 2.55
CA THR A 286 21.66 -13.73 1.63
C THR A 286 20.67 -14.13 0.54
N ALA A 287 21.18 -14.57 -0.60
CA ALA A 287 20.39 -15.18 -1.67
C ALA A 287 19.79 -16.53 -1.24
N ILE A 288 20.52 -17.28 -0.42
CA ILE A 288 20.14 -18.61 0.08
C ILE A 288 20.65 -18.80 1.51
N SER A 289 19.81 -19.34 2.40
CA SER A 289 20.23 -19.64 3.78
C SER A 289 21.07 -20.92 3.84
N ALA A 290 21.78 -21.11 4.95
CA ALA A 290 22.58 -22.33 5.15
C ALA A 290 21.70 -23.58 5.23
N GLU A 291 20.50 -23.45 5.79
CA GLU A 291 19.49 -24.51 5.89
C GLU A 291 18.98 -24.92 4.52
N ILE A 292 18.63 -23.96 3.66
CA ILE A 292 18.18 -24.26 2.29
C ILE A 292 19.32 -24.90 1.49
N ARG A 293 20.56 -24.38 1.62
CA ARG A 293 21.73 -25.00 0.98
C ARG A 293 21.90 -26.43 1.44
N HIS A 294 21.85 -26.68 2.75
CA HIS A 294 22.00 -28.01 3.30
C HIS A 294 20.92 -28.98 2.80
N PHE A 295 19.64 -28.57 2.86
CA PHE A 295 18.51 -29.33 2.34
C PHE A 295 18.70 -29.71 0.87
N LEU A 296 19.11 -28.76 0.02
CA LEU A 296 19.30 -28.99 -1.42
C LEU A 296 20.56 -29.79 -1.77
N THR A 297 21.53 -29.90 -0.85
CA THR A 297 22.72 -30.76 -1.01
C THR A 297 22.55 -32.16 -0.46
N GLN A 298 21.45 -32.44 0.27
CA GLN A 298 21.18 -33.80 0.72
C GLN A 298 20.74 -34.66 -0.46
N PRO A 299 21.30 -35.87 -0.65
CA PRO A 299 20.77 -36.80 -1.63
C PRO A 299 19.33 -37.14 -1.26
N ASP A 300 18.44 -37.19 -2.26
CA ASP A 300 17.10 -37.74 -2.08
C ASP A 300 17.24 -39.18 -1.58
N THR A 301 17.08 -39.39 -0.27
CA THR A 301 16.94 -40.75 0.26
C THR A 301 15.59 -41.29 -0.21
N PRO A 302 15.56 -42.35 -1.04
CA PRO A 302 14.32 -42.94 -1.51
C PRO A 302 13.49 -43.59 -0.38
#